data_AF-A0A2L0CQ73-F1
#
_entry.id   AF-A0A2L0CQ73-F1
#
_cell.length_a   1.000
_cell.length_b   1.000
_cell.length_c   1.000
_cell.angle_alpha   90.00
_cell.angle_beta   90.00
_cell.angle_gamma   90.00
#
_symmetry.space_group_name_H-M   'P 1'
#
loop_
_entity.id
_entity.type
_entity.pdbx_description
1 polymer ?
#
loop_
_entity_poly.entity_id
_entity_poly.type
_entity_poly.pdbx_seq_one_letter_code
_entity_poly.pdbx_strand_id
1 'polypeptide(L)'
;YKAIGMNLAGLVQCGAWGCFDEFNRIEISVLSVISTQLQTIRNALMYKVKSFMFEGSEIDLDPKTGIFITMNPGYAGRTELPESVKALFRPVVCIVPDLEQICLISLFSDGFLQAKLLAKKMTVLYKLAREQLSKQYHYDWGLRALTAVLRMAGVLRRASPDLSETLVMMRALRDMNYPKFIFEDMPLFLNLIQDLFPGLDCPRVGYPDFNKAVETVLNREHFILLPTQV
;
A
#
# COMPACT_ATOMS: atom_id res chain seq x y z
N TYR A 1 -8.49 21.96 -14.74
CA TYR A 1 -9.85 21.49 -15.04
C TYR A 1 -9.96 20.90 -16.45
N LYS A 2 -9.48 21.56 -17.52
CA LYS A 2 -9.60 21.06 -18.91
C LYS A 2 -9.14 19.61 -19.12
N ALA A 3 -7.97 19.24 -18.57
CA ALA A 3 -7.47 17.87 -18.65
C ALA A 3 -8.42 16.83 -17.99
N ILE A 4 -9.02 17.18 -16.85
CA ILE A 4 -10.00 16.33 -16.17
C ILE A 4 -11.29 16.26 -17.01
N GLY A 5 -11.75 17.37 -17.58
CA GLY A 5 -12.86 17.39 -18.53
C GLY A 5 -12.64 16.45 -19.72
N MET A 6 -11.45 16.48 -20.32
CA MET A 6 -11.09 15.56 -21.41
C MET A 6 -11.12 14.08 -20.97
N ASN A 7 -10.57 13.77 -19.80
CA ASN A 7 -10.64 12.42 -19.25
C ASN A 7 -12.08 11.97 -18.98
N LEU A 8 -12.92 12.86 -18.42
CA LEU A 8 -14.33 12.59 -18.17
C LEU A 8 -15.10 12.37 -19.49
N ALA A 9 -14.90 13.22 -20.50
CA ALA A 9 -15.48 13.03 -21.83
C ALA A 9 -15.07 11.70 -22.46
N GLY A 10 -13.81 11.30 -22.32
CA GLY A 10 -13.33 10.00 -22.78
C GLY A 10 -13.99 8.84 -22.04
N LEU A 11 -14.04 8.88 -20.70
CA LEU A 11 -14.66 7.86 -19.86
C LEU A 11 -16.14 7.66 -20.18
N VAL A 12 -16.86 8.77 -20.38
CA VAL A 12 -18.30 8.80 -20.67
C VAL A 12 -18.64 8.17 -22.02
N GLN A 13 -17.83 8.45 -23.03
CA GLN A 13 -18.03 7.91 -24.37
C GLN A 13 -17.62 6.43 -24.47
N CYS A 14 -16.64 5.98 -23.68
CA CYS A 14 -16.18 4.59 -23.72
C CYS A 14 -16.92 3.65 -22.75
N GLY A 15 -17.74 4.17 -21.83
CA GLY A 15 -18.49 3.36 -20.88
C GLY A 15 -17.64 2.73 -19.77
N ALA A 16 -16.47 3.30 -19.48
CA ALA A 16 -15.53 2.75 -18.51
C ALA A 16 -15.73 3.30 -17.09
N TRP A 17 -15.11 2.65 -16.11
CA TRP A 17 -15.09 3.10 -14.73
C TRP A 17 -13.77 3.82 -14.43
N GLY A 18 -13.86 5.09 -14.08
CA GLY A 18 -12.73 5.91 -13.64
C GLY A 18 -12.67 5.98 -12.12
N CYS A 19 -11.53 5.61 -11.53
CA CYS A 19 -11.23 5.86 -10.12
C CYS A 19 -10.13 6.92 -10.03
N PHE A 20 -10.47 8.10 -9.54
CA PHE A 20 -9.53 9.21 -9.37
C PHE A 20 -8.94 9.17 -7.97
N ASP A 21 -7.67 8.79 -7.89
CA ASP A 21 -6.95 8.68 -6.62
C ASP A 21 -6.50 10.06 -6.10
N GLU A 22 -6.49 10.22 -4.78
CA GLU A 22 -6.09 11.46 -4.08
C GLU A 22 -6.79 12.73 -4.60
N PHE A 23 -8.08 12.65 -4.91
CA PHE A 23 -8.85 13.73 -5.55
C PHE A 23 -8.83 15.05 -4.76
N ASN A 24 -8.62 14.96 -3.45
CA ASN A 24 -8.52 16.08 -2.54
C ASN A 24 -7.17 16.82 -2.53
N ARG A 25 -6.26 16.50 -3.47
CA ARG A 25 -5.04 17.29 -3.76
C ARG A 25 -5.26 18.36 -4.83
N ILE A 26 -6.42 18.35 -5.50
CA ILE A 26 -6.77 19.33 -6.51
C ILE A 26 -7.14 20.66 -5.84
N GLU A 27 -6.68 21.77 -6.40
CA GLU A 27 -7.00 23.10 -5.92
C GLU A 27 -8.52 23.34 -5.89
N ILE A 28 -9.01 24.01 -4.85
CA ILE A 28 -10.44 24.27 -4.62
C ILE A 28 -11.08 25.01 -5.81
N SER A 29 -10.38 25.97 -6.41
CA SER A 29 -10.86 26.71 -7.58
C SER A 29 -11.16 25.79 -8.77
N VAL A 30 -10.34 24.77 -8.96
CA VAL A 30 -10.45 23.76 -10.02
C VAL A 30 -11.56 22.76 -9.72
N LEU A 31 -11.71 22.37 -8.45
CA LEU A 31 -12.78 21.46 -7.99
C LEU A 31 -14.18 22.03 -8.27
N SER A 32 -14.37 23.34 -8.12
CA SER A 32 -15.65 24.00 -8.42
C SER A 32 -16.06 23.83 -9.89
N VAL A 33 -15.11 23.96 -10.82
CA VAL A 33 -15.38 23.73 -12.26
C VAL A 33 -15.67 22.26 -12.55
N ILE A 34 -14.91 21.35 -11.93
CA ILE A 34 -15.13 19.91 -12.06
C ILE A 34 -16.51 19.50 -11.50
N SER A 35 -17.00 20.17 -10.45
CA SER A 35 -18.34 19.96 -9.92
C SER A 35 -19.42 20.16 -10.99
N THR A 36 -19.29 21.20 -11.82
CA THR A 36 -20.22 21.45 -12.93
C THR A 36 -20.12 20.34 -13.98
N GLN A 37 -18.91 19.92 -14.34
CA GLN A 37 -18.68 18.83 -15.29
C GLN A 37 -19.32 17.52 -14.82
N LEU A 38 -19.08 17.14 -13.56
CA LEU A 38 -19.66 15.95 -12.95
C LEU A 38 -21.19 16.03 -12.84
N GLN A 39 -21.73 17.19 -12.51
CA GLN A 39 -23.18 17.40 -12.44
C GLN A 39 -23.82 17.23 -13.83
N THR A 40 -23.21 17.73 -14.89
CA THR A 40 -23.69 17.56 -16.27
C THR A 40 -23.75 16.09 -16.65
N ILE A 41 -22.68 15.33 -16.39
CA ILE A 41 -22.62 13.87 -16.64
C ILE A 41 -23.67 13.13 -15.82
N ARG A 42 -23.79 13.44 -14.52
CA ARG A 42 -24.77 12.83 -13.62
C ARG A 42 -26.20 13.06 -14.11
N ASN A 43 -26.53 14.28 -14.54
CA ASN A 43 -27.85 14.59 -15.07
C ASN A 43 -28.13 13.80 -16.36
N ALA A 44 -27.16 13.72 -17.27
CA ALA A 44 -27.29 12.94 -18.50
C ALA A 44 -27.56 11.46 -18.20
N LEU A 45 -26.83 10.88 -17.24
CA LEU A 45 -27.06 9.51 -16.75
C LEU A 45 -28.46 9.33 -16.13
N MET A 46 -28.90 10.27 -15.30
CA MET A 46 -30.23 10.22 -14.65
C MET A 46 -31.38 10.30 -15.66
N TYR A 47 -31.25 11.16 -16.68
CA TYR A 47 -32.24 11.32 -17.74
C TYR A 47 -32.14 10.24 -18.83
N LYS A 48 -31.11 9.37 -18.78
CA LYS A 48 -30.89 8.28 -19.74
C LYS A 48 -30.83 8.77 -21.20
N VAL A 49 -30.20 9.91 -21.43
CA VAL A 49 -29.99 10.45 -22.79
C VAL A 49 -28.93 9.64 -23.54
N LYS A 50 -28.96 9.67 -24.88
CA LYS A 50 -27.95 8.99 -25.71
C LYS A 50 -26.73 9.87 -26.02
N SER A 51 -26.95 11.17 -26.17
CA SER A 51 -25.92 12.19 -26.34
C SER A 51 -26.28 13.40 -25.48
N PHE A 52 -25.28 14.21 -25.13
CA PHE A 52 -25.48 15.46 -24.42
C PHE A 52 -24.35 16.45 -24.70
N MET A 53 -24.61 17.73 -24.44
CA MET A 53 -23.60 18.78 -24.56
C MET A 53 -22.67 18.77 -23.35
N PHE A 54 -21.38 18.60 -23.57
CA PHE A 54 -20.35 18.60 -22.53
C PHE A 54 -19.16 19.46 -22.97
N GLU A 55 -18.79 20.46 -22.16
CA GLU A 55 -17.69 21.40 -22.45
C GLU A 55 -17.75 22.03 -23.86
N GLY A 56 -18.97 22.25 -24.38
CA GLY A 56 -19.20 22.86 -25.70
C GLY A 56 -19.13 21.90 -26.90
N SER A 57 -19.02 20.59 -26.66
CA SER A 57 -19.12 19.55 -27.69
C SER A 57 -20.27 18.59 -27.39
N GLU A 58 -21.00 18.16 -28.41
CA GLU A 58 -21.95 17.05 -28.25
C GLU A 58 -21.17 15.74 -28.20
N ILE A 59 -21.37 14.97 -27.13
CA ILE A 59 -20.71 13.67 -26.92
C ILE A 59 -21.76 12.59 -26.68
N ASP A 60 -21.44 11.36 -27.11
CA ASP A 60 -22.25 10.19 -26.79
C ASP A 60 -22.08 9.77 -25.33
N LEU A 61 -23.15 9.22 -24.74
CA LEU A 61 -23.18 8.73 -23.37
C LEU A 61 -23.35 7.20 -23.38
N ASP A 62 -22.34 6.49 -22.87
CA ASP A 62 -22.51 5.08 -22.50
C ASP A 62 -22.96 4.98 -21.02
N PRO A 63 -24.14 4.40 -20.74
CA PRO A 63 -24.69 4.27 -19.38
C PRO A 63 -23.86 3.36 -18.45
N LYS A 64 -22.89 2.61 -18.96
CA LYS A 64 -21.97 1.79 -18.16
C LYS A 64 -20.91 2.61 -17.43
N THR A 65 -20.77 3.89 -17.77
CA THR A 65 -19.78 4.79 -17.17
C THR A 65 -19.93 4.87 -15.65
N GLY A 66 -18.80 4.79 -14.94
CA GLY A 66 -18.73 4.96 -13.49
C GLY A 66 -17.63 5.94 -13.10
N ILE A 67 -17.90 6.82 -12.14
CA ILE A 67 -16.92 7.79 -11.65
C ILE A 67 -16.80 7.62 -10.13
N PHE A 68 -15.60 7.32 -9.68
CA PHE A 68 -15.24 7.12 -8.29
C PHE A 68 -14.06 8.01 -7.93
N ILE A 69 -14.03 8.45 -6.67
CA ILE A 69 -12.92 9.23 -6.14
C ILE A 69 -12.45 8.59 -4.84
N THR A 70 -11.16 8.69 -4.56
CA THR A 70 -10.62 8.42 -3.23
C THR A 70 -10.10 9.73 -2.64
N MET A 71 -10.20 9.84 -1.32
CA MET A 71 -9.62 10.94 -0.57
C MET A 71 -9.18 10.38 0.78
N ASN A 72 -8.01 10.81 1.29
CA ASN A 72 -7.70 10.56 2.70
C ASN A 72 -7.64 11.89 3.46
N PRO A 73 -8.66 12.18 4.28
CA PRO A 73 -8.73 13.41 5.08
C PRO A 73 -7.64 13.43 6.16
N GLY A 74 -7.28 14.64 6.61
CA GLY A 74 -6.33 14.83 7.73
C GLY A 74 -4.85 14.69 7.41
N TYR A 75 -4.47 14.47 6.14
CA TYR A 75 -3.07 14.47 5.71
C TYR A 75 -2.64 15.85 5.21
N ALA A 76 -1.37 16.21 5.45
CA ALA A 76 -0.80 17.48 5.02
C ALA A 76 -0.91 17.71 3.51
N GLY A 77 -1.24 18.94 3.11
CA GLY A 77 -1.39 19.31 1.70
C GLY A 77 -2.67 18.80 1.03
N ARG A 78 -3.65 18.32 1.81
CA ARG A 78 -4.95 17.90 1.30
C ARG A 78 -6.05 18.82 1.80
N THR A 79 -6.90 19.29 0.90
CA THR A 79 -8.04 20.16 1.22
C THR A 79 -9.29 19.33 1.47
N GLU A 80 -10.22 19.82 2.27
CA GLU A 80 -11.57 19.24 2.25
C GLU A 80 -12.23 19.53 0.91
N LEU A 81 -13.08 18.59 0.46
CA LEU A 81 -13.87 18.80 -0.75
C LEU A 81 -14.94 19.87 -0.50
N PRO A 82 -15.20 20.77 -1.47
CA PRO A 82 -16.35 21.68 -1.39
C PRO A 82 -17.67 20.92 -1.27
N GLU A 83 -18.65 21.49 -0.56
CA GLU A 83 -19.98 20.86 -0.40
C GLU A 83 -20.68 20.61 -1.73
N SER A 84 -20.48 21.47 -2.72
CA SER A 84 -20.99 21.27 -4.09
C SER A 84 -20.50 19.96 -4.72
N VAL A 85 -19.23 19.60 -4.49
CA VAL A 85 -18.65 18.34 -4.98
C VAL A 85 -19.11 17.18 -4.12
N LYS A 86 -19.09 17.31 -2.79
CA LYS A 86 -19.55 16.25 -1.87
C LYS A 86 -20.98 15.82 -2.17
N ALA A 87 -21.87 16.76 -2.51
CA ALA A 87 -23.26 16.48 -2.86
C ALA A 87 -23.44 15.59 -4.11
N LEU A 88 -22.42 15.48 -4.97
CA LEU A 88 -22.45 14.63 -6.17
C LEU A 88 -22.07 13.18 -5.90
N PHE A 89 -21.44 12.91 -4.75
CA PHE A 89 -20.91 11.59 -4.41
C PHE A 89 -21.63 11.00 -3.21
N ARG A 90 -21.73 9.67 -3.21
CA ARG A 90 -22.16 8.92 -2.03
C ARG A 90 -20.91 8.59 -1.21
N PRO A 91 -20.76 9.09 0.02
CA PRO A 91 -19.59 8.78 0.84
C PRO A 91 -19.63 7.33 1.29
N VAL A 92 -18.45 6.69 1.29
CA VAL A 92 -18.20 5.39 1.90
C VAL A 92 -17.03 5.57 2.85
N VAL A 93 -17.25 5.26 4.12
CA VAL A 93 -16.20 5.35 5.15
C VAL A 93 -15.55 3.99 5.28
N CYS A 94 -14.31 3.87 4.80
CA CYS A 94 -13.49 2.69 5.01
C CYS A 94 -12.87 2.77 6.41
N ILE A 95 -13.42 2.01 7.36
CA ILE A 95 -12.87 1.87 8.71
C ILE A 95 -11.62 0.97 8.73
N VAL A 96 -10.92 0.94 9.87
CA VAL A 96 -9.70 0.15 10.09
C VAL A 96 -9.92 -1.31 9.64
N PRO A 97 -9.10 -1.84 8.72
CA PRO A 97 -9.25 -3.21 8.23
C PRO A 97 -8.86 -4.24 9.27
N ASP A 98 -9.47 -5.43 9.21
CA ASP A 98 -9.03 -6.57 10.01
C ASP A 98 -7.73 -7.16 9.43
N LEU A 99 -6.61 -6.77 10.04
CA LEU A 99 -5.29 -7.20 9.61
C LEU A 99 -5.05 -8.70 9.82
N GLU A 100 -5.67 -9.32 10.84
CA GLU A 100 -5.46 -10.75 11.14
C GLU A 100 -6.16 -11.60 10.08
N GLN A 101 -7.37 -11.23 9.70
CA GLN A 101 -8.11 -11.91 8.65
C GLN A 101 -7.41 -11.79 7.29
N ILE A 102 -6.87 -10.60 6.96
CA ILE A 102 -6.11 -10.39 5.72
C ILE A 102 -4.84 -11.26 5.72
N CYS A 103 -4.07 -11.28 6.82
CA CYS A 103 -2.90 -12.14 6.96
C CYS A 103 -3.24 -13.61 6.77
N LEU A 104 -4.31 -14.08 7.45
CA LEU A 104 -4.76 -15.46 7.36
C LEU A 104 -5.05 -15.87 5.93
N ILE A 105 -5.88 -15.09 5.22
CA ILE A 105 -6.29 -15.41 3.84
C ILE A 105 -5.09 -15.36 2.91
N SER A 106 -4.23 -14.35 3.02
CA SER A 106 -3.05 -14.24 2.18
C SER A 106 -2.08 -15.41 2.36
N LEU A 107 -1.77 -15.78 3.61
CA LEU A 107 -0.89 -16.92 3.88
C LEU A 107 -1.50 -18.24 3.41
N PHE A 108 -2.80 -18.43 3.66
CA PHE A 108 -3.49 -19.62 3.17
C PHE A 108 -3.44 -19.70 1.63
N SER A 109 -3.61 -18.57 0.94
CA SER A 109 -3.53 -18.51 -0.53
C SER A 109 -2.13 -18.81 -1.09
N ASP A 110 -1.08 -18.54 -0.32
CA ASP A 110 0.32 -18.88 -0.65
C ASP A 110 0.69 -20.33 -0.26
N GLY A 111 -0.26 -21.12 0.25
CA GLY A 111 -0.07 -22.53 0.57
C GLY A 111 0.47 -22.83 1.97
N PHE A 112 0.36 -21.88 2.91
CA PHE A 112 0.70 -22.12 4.31
C PHE A 112 -0.40 -22.93 5.02
N LEU A 113 -0.04 -24.07 5.59
CA LEU A 113 -0.94 -24.93 6.38
C LEU A 113 -1.19 -24.36 7.78
N GLN A 114 -0.22 -23.66 8.36
CA GLN A 114 -0.31 -23.03 9.68
C GLN A 114 -0.74 -21.55 9.62
N ALA A 115 -1.38 -21.12 8.52
CA ALA A 115 -1.73 -19.73 8.24
C ALA A 115 -2.44 -19.01 9.42
N LYS A 116 -3.36 -19.68 10.11
CA LYS A 116 -4.08 -19.10 11.27
C LYS A 116 -3.16 -18.75 12.44
N LEU A 117 -2.24 -19.65 12.77
CA LEU A 117 -1.28 -19.41 13.85
C LEU A 117 -0.32 -18.28 13.46
N LEU A 118 0.20 -18.31 12.23
CA LEU A 118 1.18 -17.35 11.74
C LEU A 118 0.58 -15.95 11.56
N ALA A 119 -0.66 -15.84 11.10
CA ALA A 119 -1.38 -14.56 10.99
C ALA A 119 -1.50 -13.87 12.35
N LYS A 120 -1.93 -14.60 13.39
CA LYS A 120 -2.03 -14.08 14.76
C LYS A 120 -0.66 -13.66 15.30
N LYS A 121 0.38 -14.47 15.06
CA LYS A 121 1.75 -14.11 15.46
C LYS A 121 2.18 -12.79 14.81
N MET A 122 2.00 -12.67 13.49
CA MET A 122 2.36 -11.49 12.73
C MET A 122 1.65 -10.22 13.20
N THR A 123 0.34 -10.27 13.42
CA THR A 123 -0.41 -9.09 13.89
C THR A 123 -0.04 -8.71 15.32
N VAL A 124 0.18 -9.68 16.20
CA VAL A 124 0.68 -9.43 17.57
C VAL A 124 2.06 -8.79 17.53
N LEU A 125 2.99 -9.26 16.68
CA LEU A 125 4.31 -8.65 16.54
C LEU A 125 4.21 -7.17 16.15
N TYR A 126 3.43 -6.86 15.11
CA TYR A 126 3.27 -5.48 14.63
C TYR A 126 2.61 -4.58 15.66
N LYS A 127 1.65 -5.12 16.43
CA LYS A 127 1.04 -4.41 17.55
C LYS A 127 2.08 -4.10 18.65
N LEU A 128 2.82 -5.11 19.11
CA LEU A 128 3.84 -4.95 20.15
C LEU A 128 4.96 -4.01 19.71
N ALA A 129 5.45 -4.16 18.47
CA ALA A 129 6.50 -3.31 17.94
C ALA A 129 6.05 -1.84 17.83
N ARG A 130 4.79 -1.58 17.43
CA ARG A 130 4.22 -0.23 17.45
C ARG A 130 4.12 0.38 18.85
N GLU A 131 3.86 -0.45 19.87
CA GLU A 131 3.66 -0.01 21.26
C GLU A 131 4.98 0.14 22.02
N GLN A 132 5.99 -0.67 21.72
CA GLN A 132 7.25 -0.75 22.48
C GLN A 132 8.45 -0.06 21.83
N LEU A 133 8.48 0.04 20.49
CA LEU A 133 9.59 0.71 19.80
C LEU A 133 9.40 2.23 19.80
N SER A 134 10.49 2.95 19.55
CA SER A 134 10.45 4.40 19.47
C SER A 134 9.53 4.91 18.35
N LYS A 135 8.95 6.10 18.54
CA LYS A 135 8.03 6.72 17.58
C LYS A 135 8.80 7.44 16.47
N GLN A 136 9.29 6.69 15.48
CA GLN A 136 9.96 7.26 14.31
C GLN A 136 8.97 7.62 13.20
N TYR A 137 9.20 8.74 12.51
CA TYR A 137 8.36 9.19 11.39
C TYR A 137 8.34 8.21 10.21
N HIS A 138 9.42 7.46 10.01
CA HIS A 138 9.58 6.52 8.90
C HIS A 138 9.08 5.10 9.22
N TYR A 139 8.62 4.83 10.45
CA TYR A 139 8.05 3.53 10.80
C TYR A 139 6.63 3.41 10.25
N ASP A 140 6.40 2.33 9.49
CA ASP A 140 5.12 1.99 8.90
C ASP A 140 4.65 0.63 9.44
N TRP A 141 3.63 0.67 10.30
CA TRP A 141 2.95 -0.50 10.88
C TRP A 141 1.61 -0.78 10.19
N GLY A 142 1.32 -0.11 9.07
CA GLY A 142 0.05 -0.23 8.36
C GLY A 142 -0.03 -1.45 7.45
N LEU A 143 -1.17 -1.55 6.75
CA LEU A 143 -1.46 -2.66 5.84
C LEU A 143 -0.42 -2.79 4.71
N ARG A 144 0.18 -1.69 4.26
CA ARG A 144 1.19 -1.71 3.18
C ARG A 144 2.46 -2.46 3.61
N ALA A 145 2.98 -2.14 4.78
CA ALA A 145 4.14 -2.84 5.35
C ALA A 145 3.84 -4.33 5.58
N LEU A 146 2.65 -4.62 6.11
CA LEU A 146 2.18 -5.98 6.36
C LEU A 146 2.06 -6.79 5.05
N THR A 147 1.45 -6.22 4.00
CA THR A 147 1.32 -6.86 2.67
C THR A 147 2.68 -7.15 2.04
N ALA A 148 3.66 -6.26 2.22
CA ALA A 148 5.00 -6.47 1.71
C ALA A 148 5.69 -7.68 2.36
N VAL A 149 5.50 -7.88 3.67
CA VAL A 149 6.03 -9.06 4.37
C VAL A 149 5.32 -10.33 3.94
N LEU A 150 3.98 -10.32 3.83
CA LEU A 150 3.21 -11.49 3.36
C LEU A 150 3.69 -11.96 1.99
N ARG A 151 3.87 -11.02 1.04
CA ARG A 151 4.40 -11.33 -0.28
C ARG A 151 5.79 -11.95 -0.23
N MET A 152 6.68 -11.42 0.62
CA MET A 152 8.02 -11.99 0.81
C MET A 152 7.94 -13.41 1.41
N ALA A 153 7.07 -13.63 2.39
CA ALA A 153 6.86 -14.94 3.00
C ALA A 153 6.38 -15.97 1.95
N GLY A 154 5.45 -15.60 1.06
CA GLY A 154 5.01 -16.44 -0.05
C GLY A 154 6.13 -16.78 -1.04
N VAL A 155 6.99 -15.81 -1.39
CA VAL A 155 8.17 -16.05 -2.25
C VAL A 155 9.15 -17.01 -1.57
N LEU A 156 9.48 -16.78 -0.29
CA LEU A 156 10.37 -17.64 0.47
C LEU A 156 9.81 -19.05 0.65
N ARG A 157 8.49 -19.19 0.85
CA ARG A 157 7.82 -20.48 0.95
C ARG A 157 7.97 -21.31 -0.33
N ARG A 158 7.79 -20.68 -1.49
CA ARG A 158 7.97 -21.34 -2.80
C ARG A 158 9.44 -21.67 -3.09
N ALA A 159 10.36 -20.79 -2.72
CA ALA A 159 11.79 -21.00 -2.93
C ALA A 159 12.38 -22.05 -1.98
N SER A 160 11.74 -22.33 -0.84
CA SER A 160 12.23 -23.27 0.15
C SER A 160 11.09 -24.13 0.74
N PRO A 161 10.57 -25.10 -0.03
CA PRO A 161 9.44 -25.94 0.39
C PRO A 161 9.72 -26.80 1.63
N ASP A 162 10.99 -27.15 1.85
CA ASP A 162 11.42 -28.02 2.96
C ASP A 162 11.59 -27.28 4.29
N LEU A 163 11.65 -25.94 4.26
CA LEU A 163 11.76 -25.15 5.49
C LEU A 163 10.42 -25.07 6.20
N SER A 164 10.47 -25.11 7.54
CA SER A 164 9.31 -24.87 8.39
C SER A 164 8.66 -23.53 8.06
N GLU A 165 7.34 -23.53 7.89
CA GLU A 165 6.53 -22.33 7.63
C GLU A 165 6.76 -21.24 8.70
N THR A 166 6.95 -21.66 9.94
CA THR A 166 7.24 -20.76 11.05
C THR A 166 8.60 -20.08 10.88
N LEU A 167 9.62 -20.80 10.42
CA LEU A 167 10.95 -20.25 10.14
C LEU A 167 10.93 -19.29 8.94
N VAL A 168 10.20 -19.66 7.88
CA VAL A 168 9.98 -18.80 6.71
C VAL A 168 9.33 -17.48 7.11
N MET A 169 8.30 -17.53 7.96
CA MET A 169 7.61 -16.35 8.46
C MET A 169 8.52 -15.47 9.33
N MET A 170 9.23 -16.07 10.29
CA MET A 170 10.18 -15.36 11.15
C MET A 170 11.24 -14.64 10.32
N ARG A 171 11.79 -15.32 9.30
CA ARG A 171 12.77 -14.75 8.38
C ARG A 171 12.19 -13.58 7.59
N ALA A 172 11.01 -13.74 7.00
CA ALA A 172 10.35 -12.67 6.25
C ALA A 172 10.11 -11.43 7.13
N LEU A 173 9.62 -11.63 8.36
CA LEU A 173 9.36 -10.55 9.32
C LEU A 173 10.63 -9.82 9.71
N ARG A 174 11.71 -10.56 10.00
CA ARG A 174 12.99 -9.99 10.38
C ARG A 174 13.60 -9.22 9.20
N ASP A 175 13.82 -9.89 8.07
CA ASP A 175 14.60 -9.33 6.96
C ASP A 175 13.91 -8.10 6.35
N MET A 176 12.57 -8.06 6.33
CA MET A 176 11.81 -6.91 5.81
C MET A 176 11.76 -5.69 6.74
N ASN A 177 11.96 -5.88 8.05
CA ASN A 177 11.85 -4.80 9.03
C ASN A 177 13.20 -4.34 9.56
N TYR A 178 14.19 -5.23 9.61
CA TYR A 178 15.57 -4.91 10.02
C TYR A 178 16.14 -3.63 9.38
N PRO A 179 16.09 -3.41 8.05
CA PRO A 179 16.69 -2.22 7.43
C PRO A 179 15.94 -0.91 7.73
N LYS A 180 14.77 -0.97 8.38
CA LYS A 180 13.97 0.20 8.72
C LYS A 180 14.29 0.76 10.09
N PHE A 181 14.86 -0.05 10.99
CA PHE A 181 15.01 0.32 12.38
C PHE A 181 16.27 1.13 12.63
N ILE A 182 16.16 2.07 13.56
CA ILE A 182 17.33 2.69 14.17
C ILE A 182 18.09 1.66 15.00
N PHE A 183 19.38 1.92 15.24
CA PHE A 183 20.26 0.99 15.95
C PHE A 183 19.74 0.59 17.35
N GLU A 184 19.13 1.53 18.07
CA GLU A 184 18.61 1.34 19.43
C GLU A 184 17.37 0.43 19.50
N ASP A 185 16.49 0.51 18.50
CA ASP A 185 15.25 -0.28 18.44
C ASP A 185 15.49 -1.71 17.93
N MET A 186 16.60 -1.95 17.25
CA MET A 186 16.90 -3.23 16.61
C MET A 186 17.02 -4.38 17.62
N PRO A 187 17.76 -4.28 18.75
CA PRO A 187 17.76 -5.32 19.78
C PRO A 187 16.36 -5.58 20.36
N LEU A 188 15.57 -4.53 20.59
CA LEU A 188 14.21 -4.64 21.11
C LEU A 188 13.31 -5.44 20.16
N PHE A 189 13.38 -5.12 18.86
CA PHE A 189 12.62 -5.86 17.84
C PHE A 189 13.05 -7.32 17.72
N LEU A 190 14.36 -7.60 17.80
CA LEU A 190 14.86 -8.98 17.76
C LEU A 190 14.39 -9.80 18.97
N ASN A 191 14.34 -9.19 20.16
CA ASN A 191 13.77 -9.84 21.35
C ASN A 191 12.27 -10.15 21.15
N LEU A 192 11.50 -9.20 20.60
CA LEU A 192 10.08 -9.45 20.27
C LEU A 192 9.90 -10.61 19.28
N ILE A 193 10.80 -10.74 18.31
CA ILE A 193 10.81 -11.88 17.39
C ILE A 193 11.10 -13.18 18.15
N GLN A 194 12.10 -13.20 19.03
CA GLN A 194 12.48 -14.40 19.80
C GLN A 194 11.36 -14.85 20.74
N ASP A 195 10.69 -13.92 21.42
CA ASP A 195 9.54 -14.22 22.30
C ASP A 195 8.39 -14.87 21.53
N LEU A 196 8.15 -14.39 20.30
CA LEU A 196 7.06 -14.87 19.47
C LEU A 196 7.41 -16.18 18.72
N PHE A 197 8.68 -16.41 18.46
CA PHE A 197 9.24 -17.55 17.73
C PHE A 197 10.33 -18.26 18.56
N PRO A 198 9.97 -18.83 19.73
CA PRO A 198 10.96 -19.36 20.66
C PRO A 198 11.68 -20.60 20.10
N GLY A 199 12.98 -20.70 20.37
CA GLY A 199 13.80 -21.85 19.98
C GLY A 199 14.10 -21.95 18.47
N LEU A 200 13.85 -20.88 17.70
CA LEU A 200 14.18 -20.82 16.28
C LEU A 200 15.39 -19.92 16.04
N ASP A 201 16.47 -20.53 15.56
CA ASP A 201 17.60 -19.81 14.99
C ASP A 201 17.41 -19.65 13.49
N CYS A 202 17.30 -18.40 13.04
CA CYS A 202 17.33 -18.08 11.61
C CYS A 202 18.70 -17.51 11.27
N PRO A 203 19.63 -18.26 10.67
CA PRO A 203 20.86 -17.66 10.17
C PRO A 203 20.55 -16.60 9.10
N ARG A 204 21.39 -15.57 9.03
CA ARG A 204 21.32 -14.58 7.96
C ARG A 204 21.83 -15.23 6.69
N VAL A 205 21.06 -15.15 5.60
CA VAL A 205 21.57 -15.56 4.29
C VAL A 205 22.40 -14.40 3.74
N GLY A 206 23.71 -14.62 3.66
CA GLY A 206 24.65 -13.72 3.02
C GLY A 206 24.68 -13.93 1.50
N TYR A 207 25.19 -12.93 0.79
CA TYR A 207 25.44 -13.01 -0.65
C TYR A 207 26.96 -12.88 -0.87
N PRO A 208 27.75 -13.94 -0.61
CA PRO A 208 29.21 -13.85 -0.56
C PRO A 208 29.82 -13.36 -1.88
N ASP A 209 29.26 -13.80 -3.02
CA ASP A 209 29.72 -13.37 -4.34
C ASP A 209 29.44 -11.88 -4.59
N PHE A 210 28.27 -11.39 -4.16
CA PHE A 210 27.92 -9.98 -4.25
C PHE A 210 28.81 -9.14 -3.33
N ASN A 211 28.98 -9.57 -2.08
CA ASN A 211 29.82 -8.90 -1.09
C ASN A 211 31.27 -8.79 -1.59
N LYS A 212 31.82 -9.88 -2.13
CA LYS A 212 33.16 -9.90 -2.74
C LYS A 212 33.28 -8.96 -3.95
N ALA A 213 32.24 -8.91 -4.80
CA ALA A 213 32.23 -7.99 -5.93
C ALA A 213 32.21 -6.51 -5.49
N VAL A 214 31.42 -6.18 -4.46
CA VAL A 214 31.36 -4.83 -3.87
C VAL A 214 32.72 -4.45 -3.27
N GLU A 215 33.32 -5.33 -2.47
CA GLU A 215 34.65 -5.10 -1.89
C GLU A 215 35.73 -4.88 -2.96
N THR A 216 35.67 -5.64 -4.06
CA THR A 216 36.61 -5.51 -5.18
C THR A 216 36.51 -4.12 -5.82
N VAL A 217 35.30 -3.61 -6.03
CA VAL A 217 35.08 -2.28 -6.62
C VAL A 217 35.52 -1.17 -5.66
N LEU A 218 35.16 -1.27 -4.38
CA LEU A 218 35.55 -0.26 -3.37
C LEU A 218 37.07 -0.15 -3.24
N ASN A 219 37.78 -1.28 -3.24
CA ASN A 219 39.25 -1.30 -3.25
C ASN A 219 39.84 -0.68 -4.52
N ARG A 220 39.25 -0.98 -5.69
CA ARG A 220 39.71 -0.45 -6.98
C ARG A 220 39.57 1.07 -7.08
N GLU A 221 38.48 1.62 -6.56
CA GLU A 221 38.23 3.07 -6.54
C GLU A 221 38.87 3.78 -5.33
N HIS A 222 39.71 3.08 -4.56
CA HIS A 222 40.44 3.60 -3.39
C HIS A 222 39.54 4.10 -2.24
N PHE A 223 38.36 3.51 -2.05
CA PHE A 223 37.54 3.76 -0.87
C PHE A 223 38.00 2.93 0.34
N ILE A 224 37.70 3.42 1.56
CA ILE A 224 37.94 2.68 2.81
C ILE A 224 36.77 1.72 3.04
N LEU A 225 37.08 0.44 3.23
CA LEU A 225 36.10 -0.59 3.58
C LEU A 225 35.72 -0.47 5.06
N LEU A 226 34.43 -0.23 5.33
CA LEU A 226 33.86 -0.29 6.67
C LEU A 226 33.02 -1.56 6.84
N PRO A 227 33.07 -2.23 8.02
CA PRO A 227 32.30 -3.46 8.27
C PRO A 227 30.78 -3.35 8.14
N THR A 228 30.23 -2.13 8.15
CA THR A 228 28.79 -1.85 8.03
C THR A 228 28.32 -1.59 6.59
N GLN A 229 29.25 -1.49 5.63
CA GLN A 229 28.94 -1.14 4.24
C GLN A 229 28.57 -2.35 3.36
N VAL A 230 28.97 -3.58 3.75
CA VAL A 230 28.89 -4.81 2.92
C VAL A 230 28.23 -5.96 3.69
#